data_AF-A0A6B3HEA2-F1
#
_entry.id   AF-A0A6B3HEA2-F1
#
_cell.length_a   1.000
_cell.length_b   1.000
_cell.length_c   1.000
_cell.angle_alpha   90.00
_cell.angle_beta   90.00
_cell.angle_gamma   90.00
#
_symmetry.space_group_name_H-M   'P 1'
#
loop_
_entity.id
_entity.type
_entity.pdbx_description
1 polymer ?
#
loop_
_entity_poly.entity_id
_entity_poly.type
_entity_poly.pdbx_seq_one_letter_code
_entity_poly.pdbx_strand_id
1 'polypeptide(L)' 'VKPVDGVASLHIHPVDGPEDAETAWQALQEADTSAVIAEEYLDGPVVSVDSFSHAGRHLTIGYSEYRMNDRYV' A
#
# COMPACT_ATOMS: atom_id res chain seq x y z
N VAL A 1 6.23 -1.36 -5.73
CA VAL A 1 7.21 -1.41 -4.62
C VAL A 1 6.85 -0.37 -3.56
N LYS A 2 7.12 -0.64 -2.28
CA LYS A 2 6.76 0.26 -1.17
C LYS A 2 7.63 0.03 0.08
N PRO A 3 7.69 0.98 1.03
CA PRO A 3 8.31 0.75 2.34
C PRO A 3 7.54 -0.30 3.14
N VAL A 4 8.25 -1.09 3.95
CA VAL A 4 7.64 -2.11 4.82
C VAL A 4 6.83 -1.47 5.95
N ASP A 5 7.27 -0.32 6.44
CA ASP A 5 6.71 0.45 7.56
C ASP A 5 5.97 1.72 7.09
N GLY A 6 5.60 1.78 5.80
CA GLY A 6 4.89 2.91 5.20
C GLY A 6 3.47 3.09 5.73
N VAL A 7 3.00 4.34 5.73
CA VAL A 7 1.64 4.72 6.12
C VAL A 7 1.02 5.66 5.08
N ALA A 8 -0.31 5.72 5.04
CA ALA A 8 -1.07 6.65 4.19
C ALA A 8 -0.67 6.62 2.69
N SER A 9 -0.29 5.44 2.19
CA SER A 9 0.19 5.24 0.83
C SER A 9 1.44 6.03 0.43
N LEU A 10 2.19 6.55 1.41
CA LEU A 10 3.41 7.30 1.16
C LEU A 10 4.49 6.40 0.56
N HIS A 11 5.12 6.87 -0.52
CA HIS A 11 6.14 6.16 -1.30
C HIS A 11 5.71 4.78 -1.82
N ILE A 12 4.43 4.62 -2.15
CA ILE A 12 3.96 3.46 -2.92
C ILE A 12 4.12 3.77 -4.42
N HIS A 13 4.84 2.92 -5.13
CA HIS A 13 5.12 3.07 -6.55
C HIS A 13 4.66 1.82 -7.32
N PRO A 14 3.64 1.92 -8.20
CA PRO A 14 3.39 0.93 -9.23
C PRO A 14 4.60 0.80 -10.16
N VAL A 15 4.82 -0.40 -10.71
CA VAL A 15 5.96 -0.71 -11.57
C VAL A 15 5.47 -1.62 -12.70
N ASP A 16 5.37 -1.09 -13.91
CA ASP A 16 4.94 -1.85 -15.10
C ASP A 16 6.14 -2.35 -15.90
N GLY A 17 7.32 -1.73 -15.72
CA GLY A 17 8.54 -2.13 -16.38
C GLY A 17 9.83 -1.73 -15.66
N PRO A 18 10.99 -2.06 -16.25
CA PRO A 18 12.29 -1.81 -15.63
C PRO A 18 12.60 -0.33 -15.35
N GLU A 19 12.12 0.59 -16.19
CA GLU A 19 12.35 2.03 -16.02
C GLU A 19 11.61 2.59 -14.78
N ASP A 20 10.39 2.11 -14.54
CA ASP A 20 9.61 2.48 -13.34
C ASP A 20 10.29 1.94 -12.07
N ALA A 21 10.86 0.73 -12.16
CA ALA A 21 11.56 0.10 -11.04
C ALA A 21 12.77 0.93 -10.58
N GLU A 22 13.57 1.40 -11.54
CA GLU A 22 14.72 2.27 -11.25
C GLU A 22 14.27 3.60 -10.61
N THR A 23 13.25 4.23 -11.20
CA THR A 23 12.70 5.49 -10.68
C THR A 23 12.15 5.33 -9.27
N ALA A 24 11.39 4.26 -9.01
CA ALA A 24 10.83 3.97 -7.71
C ALA A 24 11.93 3.67 -6.67
N TRP A 25 12.98 2.95 -7.07
CA TRP A 25 14.10 2.64 -6.18
C TRP A 25 14.85 3.90 -5.75
N GLN A 26 15.11 4.81 -6.68
CA GLN A 26 15.75 6.10 -6.37
C GLN A 26 14.89 6.93 -5.40
N ALA A 27 13.59 7.04 -5.64
CA ALA A 27 12.67 7.77 -4.77
C ALA A 27 12.64 7.20 -3.33
N LEU A 28 12.68 5.87 -3.19
CA LEU A 28 12.71 5.20 -1.88
C LEU A 28 14.04 5.38 -1.13
N GLN A 29 15.14 5.46 -1.86
CA GLN A 29 16.47 5.78 -1.30
C GLN A 29 16.53 7.23 -0.83
N GLU A 30 16.00 8.18 -1.61
CA GLU A 30 15.92 9.59 -1.23
C GLU A 30 15.03 9.81 0.01
N ALA A 31 14.01 8.96 0.17
CA ALA A 31 13.12 8.96 1.33
C ALA A 31 13.72 8.28 2.58
N ASP A 32 14.97 7.81 2.53
CA ASP A 32 15.68 7.14 3.63
C ASP A 32 14.89 5.99 4.25
N THR A 33 14.23 5.20 3.40
CA THR A 33 13.39 4.08 3.84
C THR A 33 14.23 2.92 4.37
N SER A 34 13.84 2.37 5.53
CA SER A 34 14.64 1.35 6.24
C SER A 34 14.58 -0.03 5.59
N ALA A 35 13.44 -0.35 4.96
CA ALA A 35 13.21 -1.61 4.26
C ALA A 35 12.14 -1.43 3.18
N VAL A 36 12.30 -2.14 2.07
CA VAL A 36 11.42 -2.08 0.90
C VAL A 36 10.89 -3.48 0.58
N ILE A 37 9.63 -3.55 0.15
CA ILE A 37 9.00 -4.76 -0.38
C ILE A 37 8.49 -4.55 -1.81
N ALA A 38 8.63 -5.58 -2.63
CA ALA A 38 7.99 -5.72 -3.93
C ALA A 38 6.89 -6.77 -3.83
N GLU A 39 5.72 -6.47 -4.38
CA GLU A 39 4.56 -7.36 -4.40
C GLU A 39 3.91 -7.31 -5.79
N GLU A 40 3.18 -8.37 -6.14
CA GLU A 40 2.36 -8.39 -7.34
C GLU A 40 1.27 -7.32 -7.25
N TYR A 41 0.99 -6.64 -8.36
CA TYR A 41 -0.12 -5.71 -8.43
C TYR A 41 -1.44 -6.49 -8.44
N LEU A 42 -2.31 -6.21 -7.48
CA LEU A 42 -3.60 -6.87 -7.37
C LEU A 42 -4.69 -6.01 -7.99
N ASP A 43 -5.35 -6.53 -9.02
CA ASP A 43 -6.52 -5.92 -9.63
C ASP A 43 -7.81 -6.32 -8.92
N GLY A 44 -8.72 -5.35 -8.74
CA GLY A 44 -10.07 -5.60 -8.24
C GLY A 44 -10.54 -4.57 -7.20
N PRO A 45 -11.68 -4.84 -6.54
CA PRO A 45 -12.22 -3.97 -5.51
C PRO A 45 -11.27 -3.84 -4.32
N VAL A 46 -11.11 -2.62 -3.83
CA VAL A 46 -10.37 -2.33 -2.60
C VAL A 46 -11.34 -2.01 -1.48
N VAL A 47 -11.20 -2.70 -0.36
CA VAL A 47 -12.02 -2.47 0.85
C VAL A 47 -11.13 -2.31 2.06
N SER A 48 -11.59 -1.50 3.02
CA SER A 48 -11.02 -1.46 4.37
C SER A 48 -11.98 -2.14 5.35
N VAL A 49 -11.44 -2.84 6.34
CA VAL A 49 -12.22 -3.53 7.37
C VAL A 49 -11.71 -3.12 8.73
N ASP A 50 -12.57 -2.49 9.52
CA ASP A 50 -12.26 -2.12 10.90
C ASP A 50 -12.59 -3.29 11.83
N SER A 51 -11.62 -3.71 12.63
CA SER A 51 -11.75 -4.86 13.53
C SER A 51 -11.18 -4.56 14.91
N PHE A 52 -11.86 -5.04 15.96
CA PHE A 52 -11.35 -5.07 17.32
C PHE A 52 -10.84 -6.47 17.67
N SER A 53 -9.67 -6.56 18.30
CA SER A 53 -9.02 -7.83 18.60
C SER A 53 -8.79 -7.99 20.11
N HIS A 54 -9.24 -9.10 20.69
CA HIS A 54 -9.05 -9.41 22.11
C HIS A 54 -8.89 -10.91 22.34
N ALA A 55 -7.85 -11.29 23.10
CA ALA A 55 -7.57 -12.69 23.47
C ALA A 55 -7.56 -13.66 22.27
N GLY A 56 -6.93 -13.26 21.15
CA GLY A 56 -6.84 -14.06 19.93
C GLY A 56 -8.13 -14.10 19.08
N ARG A 57 -9.18 -13.39 19.50
CA ARG A 57 -10.42 -13.24 18.72
C ARG A 57 -10.45 -11.89 18.03
N HIS A 58 -10.73 -11.90 16.72
CA HIS A 58 -10.98 -10.71 15.91
C HIS A 58 -12.49 -10.54 15.68
N LEU A 59 -13.02 -9.36 15.98
CA LEU A 59 -14.41 -8.98 15.75
C LEU A 59 -14.45 -7.84 14.73
N THR A 60 -15.01 -8.11 13.54
CA THR A 60 -15.29 -7.08 12.54
C THR A 60 -16.37 -6.13 13.04
N ILE A 61 -16.11 -4.84 12.95
CA ILE A 61 -17.03 -3.76 13.34
C ILE A 61 -17.75 -3.20 12.11
N GLY A 62 -17.00 -3.02 11.01
CA GLY A 62 -17.53 -2.47 9.77
C GLY A 62 -16.53 -2.59 8.63
N TYR A 63 -16.98 -2.26 7.42
CA TYR A 63 -16.12 -2.16 6.25
C TYR A 63 -16.55 -0.98 5.39
N SER A 64 -15.60 -0.44 4.63
CA SER A 64 -15.86 0.57 3.61
C SER A 64 -15.18 0.18 2.30
N GLU A 65 -15.85 0.44 1.19
CA GLU A 65 -15.27 0.28 -0.15
C GLU A 65 -14.56 1.56 -0.56
N TYR A 66 -13.33 1.43 -1.05
CA TYR A 66 -12.60 2.52 -1.64
C TYR A 66 -13.14 2.78 -3.05
N ARG A 67 -13.67 3.99 -3.26
CA ARG A 67 -13.96 4.50 -4.61
C ARG A 67 -12.92 5.53 -4.96
N MET A 68 -11.81 5.09 -5.57
CA MET A 68 -10.87 6.02 -6.20
C MET A 68 -11.56 6.73 -7.36
N ASN A 69 -11.53 8.06 -7.36
CA ASN A 69 -11.82 8.82 -8.56
C ASN A 69 -10.54 8.99 -9.42
N ASP A 70 -10.70 9.50 -10.64
CA ASP A 70 -9.59 9.75 -11.60
C ASP A 70 -8.50 10.71 -11.07
N ARG A 71 -8.68 11.29 -9.88
CA ARG A 71 -7.72 12.18 -9.23
C ARG A 71 -6.99 11.52 -8.06
N TYR A 72 -7.20 10.23 -7.82
CA TYR A 72 -6.61 9.48 -6.70
C TYR A 72 -6.95 10.11 -5.33
N VAL A 73 -8.14 10.73 -5.22
CA VAL A 73 -8.71 11.25 -3.96
C VAL A 73 -9.93 10.45 -3.57
#